data_AF-A0A414P155-F1
#
_entry.id   AF-A0A414P155-F1
#
_cell.length_a   1.000
_cell.length_b   1.000
_cell.length_c   1.000
_cell.angle_alpha   90.00
_cell.angle_beta   90.00
_cell.angle_gamma   90.00
#
_symmetry.space_group_name_H-M   'P 1'
#
loop_
_entity.id
_entity.type
_entity.pdbx_description
1 polymer ?
#
loop_
_entity_poly.entity_id
_entity_poly.type
_entity_poly.pdbx_seq_one_letter_code
_entity_poly.pdbx_strand_id
1 'polypeptide(L)'
;MNTKNNQRYRDMEGMMNDLEEYLSGELLQVVEEWIKYNGSKSIFLPYLRYIKEHQYVYQVTLSNRKALPIKKSFQPLLEHLIFPLCRTAQITDEEELLYYNVYFQSGITMVLKCWIENGCKKSDEEMNVILMNCVPMISECQRIIDVSENI
;
A
#
# COMPACT_ATOMS: atom_id res chain seq x y z
N MET A 1 10.90 12.23 -38.79
CA MET A 1 10.26 11.17 -37.98
C MET A 1 10.37 11.57 -36.50
N ASN A 2 9.27 11.89 -35.80
CA ASN A 2 9.06 11.48 -34.38
C ASN A 2 7.83 12.09 -33.65
N THR A 3 7.13 13.09 -34.18
CA THR A 3 6.04 13.76 -33.43
C THR A 3 4.79 12.90 -33.23
N LYS A 4 4.38 12.11 -34.24
CA LYS A 4 3.22 11.21 -34.13
C LYS A 4 3.41 10.04 -33.15
N ASN A 5 4.63 9.48 -33.08
CA ASN A 5 4.94 8.43 -32.11
C ASN A 5 4.97 8.99 -30.69
N ASN A 6 5.60 10.15 -30.51
CA ASN A 6 5.67 10.83 -29.21
C ASN A 6 4.27 11.23 -28.68
N GLN A 7 3.34 11.62 -29.56
CA GLN A 7 1.95 11.89 -29.18
C GLN A 7 1.21 10.62 -28.73
N ARG A 8 1.30 9.52 -29.50
CA ARG A 8 0.67 8.24 -29.13
C ARG A 8 1.14 7.70 -27.78
N TYR A 9 2.42 7.85 -27.45
CA TYR A 9 2.95 7.43 -26.15
C TYR A 9 2.38 8.28 -25.01
N ARG A 10 2.23 9.60 -25.19
CA ARG A 10 1.60 10.47 -24.19
C ARG A 10 0.12 10.16 -23.98
N ASP A 11 -0.60 9.85 -25.06
CA ASP A 11 -2.02 9.52 -24.98
C ASP A 11 -2.22 8.21 -24.18
N MET A 12 -1.38 7.19 -24.41
CA MET A 12 -1.40 5.95 -23.63
C MET A 12 -1.00 6.15 -22.16
N GLU A 13 0.00 6.99 -21.89
CA GLU A 13 0.39 7.33 -20.51
C GLU A 13 -0.73 8.05 -19.77
N GLY A 14 -1.42 8.99 -20.43
CA GLY A 14 -2.61 9.67 -19.91
C GLY A 14 -3.74 8.69 -19.57
N MET A 15 -4.12 7.82 -20.52
CA MET A 15 -5.16 6.81 -20.28
C MET A 15 -4.82 5.86 -19.13
N MET A 16 -3.55 5.47 -18.98
CA MET A 16 -3.12 4.64 -17.86
C MET A 16 -3.26 5.40 -16.55
N ASN A 17 -2.85 6.67 -16.49
CA ASN A 17 -2.98 7.47 -15.27
C ASN A 17 -4.46 7.67 -14.88
N ASP A 18 -5.35 7.88 -15.85
CA ASP A 18 -6.79 7.98 -15.60
C ASP A 18 -7.35 6.66 -15.04
N LEU A 19 -6.90 5.52 -15.58
CA LEU A 19 -7.27 4.20 -15.07
C LEU A 19 -6.76 3.97 -13.64
N GLU A 20 -5.50 4.36 -13.34
CA GLU A 20 -4.93 4.26 -12.00
C GLU A 20 -5.71 5.11 -11.00
N GLU A 21 -6.08 6.33 -11.38
CA GLU A 21 -6.89 7.23 -10.55
C GLU A 21 -8.28 6.64 -10.29
N TYR A 22 -8.94 6.14 -11.33
CA TYR A 22 -10.25 5.48 -11.23
C TYR A 22 -10.20 4.28 -10.28
N LEU A 23 -9.29 3.34 -10.51
CA LEU A 23 -9.16 2.13 -9.68
C LEU A 23 -8.79 2.47 -8.24
N SER A 24 -7.90 3.45 -8.02
CA SER A 24 -7.51 3.85 -6.68
C SER A 24 -8.66 4.55 -5.93
N GLY A 25 -9.51 5.30 -6.64
CA GLY A 25 -10.69 5.95 -6.08
C GLY A 25 -11.80 4.95 -5.72
N GLU A 26 -12.11 4.03 -6.63
CA GLU A 26 -13.08 2.96 -6.41
C GLU A 26 -12.66 2.06 -5.25
N LEU A 27 -11.39 1.62 -5.23
CA LEU A 27 -10.84 0.83 -4.13
C LEU A 27 -10.90 1.57 -2.79
N LEU A 28 -10.63 2.87 -2.76
CA LEU A 28 -10.73 3.65 -1.52
C LEU A 28 -12.15 3.61 -0.96
N GLN A 29 -13.17 3.82 -1.80
CA GLN A 29 -14.58 3.75 -1.37
C GLN A 29 -14.94 2.37 -0.80
N VAL A 30 -14.54 1.30 -1.48
CA VAL A 30 -14.76 -0.09 -1.02
C VAL A 30 -14.12 -0.32 0.36
N VAL A 31 -12.91 0.19 0.57
CA VAL A 31 -12.20 0.05 1.84
C VAL A 31 -12.87 0.85 2.96
N GLU A 32 -13.23 2.10 2.70
CA GLU A 32 -13.91 2.95 3.69
C GLU A 32 -15.24 2.34 4.13
N GLU A 33 -16.02 1.82 3.18
CA GLU A 33 -17.26 1.12 3.48
C GLU A 33 -17.00 -0.17 4.29
N TRP A 34 -15.99 -0.95 3.90
CA TRP A 34 -15.62 -2.16 4.64
C TRP A 34 -15.28 -1.86 6.10
N ILE A 35 -14.44 -0.85 6.34
CA ILE A 35 -13.99 -0.46 7.68
C ILE A 35 -15.18 -0.03 8.54
N LYS A 36 -16.13 0.71 7.95
CA LYS A 36 -17.34 1.15 8.65
C LYS A 36 -18.16 -0.01 9.24
N TYR A 37 -18.24 -1.15 8.53
CA TYR A 37 -19.07 -2.28 8.96
C TYR A 37 -18.29 -3.41 9.66
N ASN A 38 -17.00 -3.57 9.37
CA ASN A 38 -16.20 -4.72 9.82
C ASN A 38 -15.04 -4.34 10.75
N GLY A 39 -14.68 -3.06 10.82
CA GLY A 39 -13.51 -2.58 11.56
C GLY A 39 -12.17 -2.94 10.90
N SER A 40 -11.06 -2.78 11.66
CA SER A 40 -9.70 -2.86 11.12
C SER A 40 -9.03 -4.24 11.20
N LYS A 41 -9.63 -5.22 11.88
CA LYS A 41 -9.00 -6.55 12.10
C LYS A 41 -8.74 -7.35 10.82
N SER A 42 -9.51 -7.07 9.77
CA SER A 42 -9.39 -7.71 8.46
C SER A 42 -9.33 -6.67 7.34
N ILE A 43 -8.64 -5.55 7.61
CA ILE A 43 -8.60 -4.38 6.73
C ILE A 43 -7.97 -4.68 5.36
N PHE A 44 -7.15 -5.74 5.22
CA PHE A 44 -6.58 -6.12 3.93
C PHE A 44 -7.57 -6.88 3.02
N LEU A 45 -8.62 -7.50 3.56
CA LEU A 45 -9.61 -8.22 2.75
C LEU A 45 -10.24 -7.41 1.60
N PRO A 46 -10.74 -6.16 1.81
CA PRO A 46 -11.31 -5.37 0.71
C PRO A 46 -10.28 -5.12 -0.41
N TYR A 47 -9.01 -4.89 -0.06
CA TYR A 47 -7.93 -4.74 -1.05
C TYR A 47 -7.70 -6.02 -1.84
N LEU A 48 -7.57 -7.14 -1.15
CA LEU A 48 -7.26 -8.43 -1.76
C LEU A 48 -8.38 -8.88 -2.71
N ARG A 49 -9.63 -8.77 -2.26
CA ARG A 49 -10.81 -9.11 -3.07
C ARG A 49 -10.90 -8.25 -4.31
N TYR A 50 -10.75 -6.93 -4.16
CA TYR A 50 -10.80 -5.99 -5.27
C TYR A 50 -9.66 -6.23 -6.28
N ILE A 51 -8.43 -6.41 -5.80
CA ILE A 51 -7.26 -6.69 -6.64
C ILE A 51 -7.46 -7.99 -7.42
N LYS A 52 -8.02 -9.01 -6.79
CA LYS A 52 -8.27 -10.31 -7.42
C LYS A 52 -9.39 -10.25 -8.45
N GLU A 53 -10.46 -9.51 -8.17
CA GLU A 53 -11.53 -9.23 -9.14
C GLU A 53 -10.97 -8.52 -10.39
N HIS A 54 -10.02 -7.61 -10.20
CA HIS A 54 -9.39 -6.81 -11.26
C HIS A 54 -7.99 -7.32 -11.65
N GLN A 55 -7.69 -8.60 -11.40
CA GLN A 55 -6.32 -9.13 -11.44
C GLN A 55 -5.59 -8.87 -12.76
N TYR A 56 -6.28 -9.01 -13.89
CA TYR A 56 -5.67 -8.78 -15.21
C TYR A 56 -5.13 -7.35 -15.35
N VAL A 57 -5.91 -6.35 -14.92
CA VAL A 57 -5.50 -4.95 -15.00
C VAL A 57 -4.29 -4.71 -14.10
N TYR A 58 -4.33 -5.19 -12.86
CA TYR A 58 -3.18 -5.07 -11.95
C TYR A 58 -1.93 -5.76 -12.47
N GLN A 59 -2.04 -6.95 -13.07
CA GLN A 59 -0.89 -7.65 -13.67
C GLN A 59 -0.28 -6.86 -14.84
N VAL A 60 -1.10 -6.32 -15.74
CA VAL A 60 -0.63 -5.55 -16.90
C VAL A 60 0.02 -4.23 -16.46
N THR A 61 -0.57 -3.54 -15.48
CA THR A 61 -0.03 -2.28 -14.96
C THR A 61 1.28 -2.52 -14.20
N LEU A 62 1.39 -3.59 -13.42
CA LEU A 62 2.61 -3.97 -12.68
C LEU A 62 3.75 -4.48 -13.55
N SER A 63 3.44 -5.15 -14.66
CA SER A 63 4.48 -5.66 -15.59
C SER A 63 5.26 -4.53 -16.25
N ASN A 64 4.66 -3.33 -16.34
CA ASN A 64 5.21 -2.18 -17.02
C ASN A 64 5.66 -1.05 -16.07
N ARG A 65 5.41 -1.15 -14.76
CA ARG A 65 5.71 -0.10 -13.75
C ARG A 65 6.32 -0.67 -12.47
N LYS A 66 7.06 0.16 -11.73
CA LYS A 66 7.71 -0.23 -10.46
C LYS A 66 6.78 -0.18 -9.24
N ALA A 67 5.61 0.47 -9.33
CA ALA A 67 4.72 0.74 -8.20
C ALA A 67 3.29 0.28 -8.48
N LEU A 68 2.56 -0.10 -7.42
CA LEU A 68 1.13 -0.40 -7.48
C LEU A 68 0.31 0.89 -7.62
N PRO A 69 -0.74 0.91 -8.46
CA PRO A 69 -1.62 2.06 -8.63
C PRO A 69 -2.69 2.13 -7.52
N ILE A 70 -2.26 2.11 -6.26
CA ILE A 70 -3.15 2.08 -5.08
C ILE A 70 -2.71 3.09 -4.02
N LYS A 71 -1.90 4.09 -4.41
CA LYS A 71 -1.26 5.01 -3.46
C LYS A 71 -2.27 5.72 -2.56
N LYS A 72 -3.40 6.17 -3.11
CA LYS A 72 -4.44 6.87 -2.32
C LYS A 72 -5.19 5.92 -1.40
N SER A 73 -5.45 4.70 -1.86
CA SER A 73 -6.14 3.71 -1.02
C SER A 73 -5.24 3.14 0.08
N PHE A 74 -3.94 3.47 0.17
CA PHE A 74 -3.14 3.14 1.35
C PHE A 74 -3.45 3.98 2.59
N GLN A 75 -4.11 5.13 2.44
CA GLN A 75 -4.37 6.04 3.56
C GLN A 75 -5.11 5.36 4.74
N PRO A 76 -6.18 4.58 4.53
CA PRO A 76 -6.83 3.83 5.61
C PRO A 76 -5.90 2.85 6.33
N LEU A 77 -4.94 2.22 5.63
CA LEU A 77 -3.98 1.32 6.29
C LEU A 77 -3.06 2.09 7.25
N LEU A 78 -2.64 3.31 6.88
CA LEU A 78 -1.86 4.15 7.79
C LEU A 78 -2.67 4.58 9.01
N GLU A 79 -3.89 5.07 8.79
CA GLU A 79 -4.75 5.61 9.85
C GLU A 79 -5.21 4.55 10.85
N HIS A 80 -5.47 3.33 10.38
CA HIS A 80 -6.03 2.27 11.21
C HIS A 80 -4.99 1.28 11.74
N LEU A 81 -3.80 1.20 11.13
CA LEU A 81 -2.73 0.29 11.58
C LEU A 81 -1.51 1.03 12.10
N ILE A 82 -0.96 1.99 11.35
CA ILE A 82 0.35 2.59 11.67
C ILE A 82 0.23 3.71 12.70
N PHE A 83 -0.62 4.71 12.47
CA PHE A 83 -0.76 5.85 13.39
C PHE A 83 -1.19 5.44 14.81
N PRO A 84 -2.07 4.44 15.03
CA PRO A 84 -2.36 3.95 16.37
C PRO A 84 -1.12 3.35 17.07
N LEU A 85 -0.29 2.63 16.33
CA LEU A 85 0.95 2.05 16.86
C LEU A 85 1.97 3.14 17.21
N CYS A 86 2.20 4.11 16.31
CA CYS A 86 3.09 5.24 16.57
C CYS A 86 2.63 6.05 17.79
N ARG A 87 1.32 6.33 17.92
CA ARG A 87 0.77 7.03 19.09
C ARG A 87 1.01 6.26 20.39
N THR A 88 0.82 4.94 20.36
CA THR A 88 1.08 4.07 21.53
C THR A 88 2.55 4.11 21.91
N ALA A 89 3.46 4.15 20.94
CA ALA A 89 4.89 4.28 21.13
C ALA A 89 5.37 5.73 21.43
N GLN A 90 4.45 6.70 21.54
CA GLN A 90 4.73 8.13 21.73
C GLN A 90 5.60 8.75 20.64
N ILE A 91 5.52 8.23 19.42
CA ILE A 91 6.18 8.77 18.24
C ILE A 91 5.32 9.90 17.68
N THR A 92 5.84 11.12 17.73
CA THR A 92 5.13 12.35 17.31
C THR A 92 5.89 13.17 16.28
N ASP A 93 7.15 12.83 16.01
CA ASP A 93 7.96 13.54 15.02
C ASP A 93 7.50 13.22 13.59
N GLU A 94 7.26 14.25 12.79
CA GLU A 94 6.70 14.08 11.45
C GLU A 94 7.68 13.41 10.48
N GLU A 95 8.98 13.66 10.62
CA GLU A 95 10.01 13.04 9.79
C GLU A 95 10.15 11.55 10.12
N GLU A 96 10.14 11.21 11.41
CA GLU A 96 10.12 9.84 11.91
C GLU A 96 8.87 9.08 11.39
N LEU A 97 7.68 9.68 11.52
CA LEU A 97 6.43 9.12 10.99
C LEU A 97 6.51 8.86 9.48
N LEU A 98 7.17 9.75 8.72
CA LEU A 98 7.39 9.55 7.29
C LEU A 98 8.22 8.29 7.02
N TYR A 99 9.30 8.04 7.75
CA TYR A 99 10.11 6.84 7.58
C TYR A 99 9.31 5.56 7.89
N TYR A 100 8.50 5.54 8.95
CA TYR A 100 7.61 4.41 9.25
C TYR A 100 6.59 4.17 8.14
N ASN A 101 5.98 5.25 7.61
CA ASN A 101 5.01 5.16 6.51
C ASN A 101 5.67 4.59 5.23
N VAL A 102 6.86 5.07 4.87
CA VAL A 102 7.60 4.58 3.68
C VAL A 102 7.96 3.11 3.83
N TYR A 103 8.45 2.70 5.01
CA TYR A 103 8.79 1.30 5.29
C TYR A 103 7.56 0.40 5.12
N PHE A 104 6.46 0.74 5.78
CA PHE A 104 5.24 -0.05 5.75
C PHE A 104 4.63 -0.13 4.34
N GLN A 105 4.46 1.00 3.66
CA GLN A 105 3.89 1.01 2.31
C GLN A 105 4.75 0.22 1.32
N SER A 106 6.08 0.34 1.42
CA SER A 106 7.00 -0.38 0.54
C SER A 106 6.92 -1.90 0.76
N GLY A 107 6.87 -2.34 2.02
CA GLY A 107 6.70 -3.76 2.37
C GLY A 107 5.40 -4.33 1.83
N ILE A 108 4.26 -3.70 2.16
CA ILE A 108 2.94 -4.16 1.70
C ILE A 108 2.84 -4.16 0.17
N THR A 109 3.36 -3.12 -0.49
CA THR A 109 3.38 -3.03 -1.96
C THR A 109 4.12 -4.22 -2.58
N MET A 110 5.29 -4.56 -2.04
CA MET A 110 6.09 -5.67 -2.58
C MET A 110 5.43 -7.03 -2.37
N VAL A 111 4.81 -7.24 -1.20
CA VAL A 111 4.09 -8.48 -0.90
C VAL A 111 2.86 -8.64 -1.81
N LEU A 112 2.07 -7.58 -2.01
CA LEU A 112 0.94 -7.58 -2.93
C LEU A 112 1.37 -7.83 -4.37
N LYS A 113 2.45 -7.17 -4.82
CA LYS A 113 3.03 -7.40 -6.15
C LYS A 113 3.39 -8.88 -6.36
N CYS A 114 4.08 -9.49 -5.40
CA CYS A 114 4.42 -10.90 -5.44
C CYS A 114 3.18 -11.81 -5.53
N TRP A 115 2.12 -11.51 -4.77
CA TRP A 115 0.87 -12.27 -4.82
C TRP A 115 0.17 -12.15 -6.18
N ILE A 116 0.11 -10.94 -6.75
CA ILE A 116 -0.49 -10.66 -8.07
C ILE A 116 0.28 -11.33 -9.21
N GLU A 117 1.61 -11.22 -9.23
CA GLU A 117 2.48 -11.83 -10.24
C GLU A 117 2.40 -13.36 -10.22
N ASN A 118 2.20 -13.94 -9.03
CA ASN A 118 1.97 -15.38 -8.88
C ASN A 118 0.55 -15.83 -9.21
N GLY A 119 -0.31 -14.91 -9.65
CA GLY A 119 -1.67 -15.20 -10.09
C GLY A 119 -2.70 -15.27 -8.95
N CYS A 120 -2.49 -14.54 -7.86
CA CYS A 120 -3.37 -14.50 -6.69
C CYS A 120 -3.70 -15.90 -6.12
N LYS A 121 -2.71 -16.81 -6.12
CA LYS A 121 -2.88 -18.24 -5.78
C LYS A 121 -3.36 -18.51 -4.35
N LYS A 122 -2.86 -17.75 -3.37
CA LYS A 122 -3.35 -17.82 -1.98
C LYS A 122 -4.73 -17.20 -1.90
N SER A 123 -5.61 -17.77 -1.07
CA SER A 123 -6.91 -17.17 -0.80
C SER A 123 -6.76 -15.79 -0.13
N ASP A 124 -7.82 -15.00 -0.22
CA ASP A 124 -7.82 -13.63 0.27
C ASP A 124 -7.72 -13.64 1.82
N GLU A 125 -8.32 -14.64 2.46
CA GLU A 125 -8.23 -14.88 3.90
C GLU A 125 -6.81 -15.26 4.34
N GLU A 126 -6.15 -16.18 3.63
CA GLU A 126 -4.74 -16.54 3.91
C GLU A 126 -3.82 -15.33 3.71
N MET A 127 -4.02 -14.59 2.63
CA MET A 127 -3.20 -13.43 2.30
C MET A 127 -3.41 -12.27 3.28
N ASN A 128 -4.65 -12.09 3.78
CA ASN A 128 -4.93 -11.13 4.85
C ASN A 128 -4.15 -11.47 6.12
N VAL A 129 -4.11 -12.75 6.54
CA VAL A 129 -3.32 -13.16 7.70
C VAL A 129 -1.83 -12.86 7.49
N ILE A 130 -1.29 -13.17 6.31
CA ILE A 130 0.11 -12.87 5.98
C ILE A 130 0.39 -11.36 6.06
N LEU A 131 -0.45 -10.53 5.47
CA LEU A 131 -0.26 -9.07 5.49
C LEU A 131 -0.41 -8.47 6.88
N MET A 132 -1.34 -8.98 7.69
CA MET A 132 -1.47 -8.59 9.10
C MET A 132 -0.20 -8.92 9.90
N ASN A 133 0.45 -10.06 9.61
CA ASN A 133 1.73 -10.42 10.23
C ASN A 133 2.91 -9.56 9.74
N CYS A 134 2.78 -8.84 8.63
CA CYS A 134 3.77 -7.88 8.15
C CYS A 134 3.61 -6.48 8.77
N VAL A 135 2.53 -6.22 9.51
CA VAL A 135 2.36 -4.95 10.22
C VAL A 135 3.48 -4.84 11.26
N PRO A 136 4.28 -3.75 11.23
CA PRO A 136 5.43 -3.63 12.09
C PRO A 136 5.00 -3.58 13.56
N MET A 137 5.73 -4.30 14.41
CA MET A 137 5.67 -4.09 15.85
C MET A 137 6.47 -2.83 16.18
N ILE A 138 5.78 -1.70 16.27
CA ILE A 138 6.38 -0.44 16.75
C ILE A 138 6.36 -0.51 18.27
N SER A 139 7.53 -0.79 18.87
CA SER A 139 7.71 -0.77 20.32
C SER A 139 7.98 0.66 20.82
N GLU A 140 7.93 0.86 22.15
CA GLU A 140 8.24 2.16 22.76
C GLU A 140 9.56 2.72 22.20
N CYS A 141 9.54 4.00 21.84
CA CYS A 141 10.67 4.68 21.23
C CYS A 141 11.91 4.54 22.15
N GLN A 142 12.93 3.79 21.69
CA GLN A 142 14.23 3.68 22.36
C GLN A 142 15.00 4.99 22.17
N ARG A 143 14.51 6.07 22.80
CA ARG A 143 15.25 7.32 22.86
C ARG A 143 16.48 7.09 23.73
N ILE A 144 17.65 7.31 23.14
CA ILE A 144 19.01 7.21 23.71
C ILE A 144 19.76 5.93 23.27
N ILE A 145 20.42 6.01 22.11
CA ILE A 145 21.80 5.52 22.05
C ILE A 145 22.63 6.72 22.51
N ASP A 146 23.11 6.68 23.74
CA ASP A 146 24.04 7.69 24.24
C ASP A 146 25.37 7.49 23.50
N VAL A 147 25.66 8.31 22.49
CA VAL A 147 26.90 8.22 21.72
C VAL A 147 28.05 8.94 22.44
N SER A 148 27.90 9.29 23.73
CA SER A 148 28.87 10.10 24.47
C SER A 148 30.08 9.33 25.05
N GLU A 149 30.25 8.03 24.78
CA GLU A 149 31.42 7.28 25.28
C GLU A 149 32.61 7.14 24.28
N ASN A 150 32.75 7.99 23.26
CA ASN A 150 33.90 7.89 22.33
C ASN A 150 34.52 9.24 21.87
N ILE A 151 34.80 10.17 22.80
CA ILE A 151 35.82 11.22 22.59
C ILE A 151 36.65 11.42 23.87
#